data_AF-A0A2D4LD26-F1
#
_entry.id   AF-A0A2D4LD26-F1
#
_cell.length_a   1.000
_cell.length_b   1.000
_cell.length_c   1.000
_cell.angle_alpha   90.00
_cell.angle_beta   90.00
_cell.angle_gamma   90.00
#
_symmetry.space_group_name_H-M   'P 1'
#
loop_
_entity.id
_entity.type
_entity.pdbx_description
1 polymer ?
#
loop_
_entity_poly.entity_id
_entity_poly.type
_entity_poly.pdbx_seq_one_letter_code
_entity_poly.pdbx_strand_id
1 'polypeptide(L)'
;PIVRELNWLPIGLRAQFKVLVITFKALHGLGPEYLCDRLLPHTSQQPIRSHRLGLLRVPSARQCRLAGPRGRAFSVGAPTLWNQLPPEIRTTPTLLAFRRALKTWLFRQAWGIC
;
A
#
# COMPACT_ATOMS: atom_id res chain seq x y z
N PRO A 1 -22.66 9.96 -12.55
CA PRO A 1 -23.01 8.54 -12.32
C PRO A 1 -23.16 8.27 -10.81
N ILE A 2 -24.28 7.63 -10.42
CA ILE A 2 -24.76 7.40 -9.04
C ILE A 2 -23.66 7.01 -8.02
N VAL A 3 -22.67 6.20 -8.43
CA VAL A 3 -21.56 5.77 -7.55
C VAL A 3 -20.73 6.94 -7.00
N ARG A 4 -20.55 8.01 -7.81
CA ARG A 4 -19.85 9.23 -7.39
C ARG A 4 -20.68 10.04 -6.39
N GLU A 5 -21.97 10.18 -6.64
CA GLU A 5 -22.92 10.89 -5.75
C GLU A 5 -23.01 10.22 -4.38
N LEU A 6 -22.92 8.88 -4.34
CA LEU A 6 -22.88 8.10 -3.11
C LEU A 6 -21.52 8.11 -2.39
N ASN A 7 -20.51 8.82 -2.90
CA ASN A 7 -19.14 8.82 -2.39
C ASN A 7 -18.54 7.41 -2.29
N TRP A 8 -18.92 6.52 -3.20
CA TRP A 8 -18.48 5.13 -3.21
C TRP A 8 -17.22 4.95 -4.06
N LEU A 9 -16.28 4.14 -3.55
CA LEU A 9 -15.12 3.70 -4.33
C LEU A 9 -15.53 2.54 -5.27
N PRO A 10 -15.05 2.52 -6.53
CA PRO A 10 -15.09 1.34 -7.40
C PRO A 10 -14.50 0.10 -6.71
N ILE A 11 -14.98 -1.09 -7.08
CA ILE A 11 -14.62 -2.36 -6.42
C ILE A 11 -13.10 -2.63 -6.43
N GLY A 12 -12.41 -2.31 -7.52
CA GLY A 12 -10.95 -2.46 -7.62
C GLY A 12 -10.21 -1.61 -6.59
N LEU A 13 -10.63 -0.36 -6.41
CA LEU A 13 -10.03 0.55 -5.43
C LEU A 13 -10.41 0.19 -3.99
N ARG A 14 -11.57 -0.42 -3.76
CA ARG A 14 -11.91 -0.99 -2.44
C ARG A 14 -10.98 -2.14 -2.06
N ALA A 15 -10.60 -2.99 -3.01
CA ALA A 15 -9.63 -4.06 -2.77
C ALA A 15 -8.27 -3.49 -2.41
N GLN A 16 -7.78 -2.49 -3.15
CA GLN A 16 -6.53 -1.78 -2.85
C GLN A 16 -6.58 -1.10 -1.48
N PHE A 17 -7.69 -0.43 -1.13
CA PHE A 17 -7.88 0.17 0.19
C PHE A 17 -7.71 -0.83 1.32
N LYS A 18 -8.32 -2.02 1.20
CA LYS A 18 -8.18 -3.09 2.21
C LYS A 18 -6.74 -3.58 2.33
N VAL A 19 -6.06 -3.83 1.19
CA VAL A 19 -4.66 -4.27 1.19
C VAL A 19 -3.79 -3.24 1.89
N LEU A 20 -3.89 -1.96 1.53
CA LEU A 20 -3.11 -0.88 2.11
C LEU A 20 -3.37 -0.66 3.60
N VAL A 21 -4.61 -0.83 4.06
CA VAL A 21 -4.94 -0.79 5.49
C VAL A 21 -4.31 -1.95 6.25
N ILE A 22 -4.27 -3.15 5.65
CA ILE A 22 -3.57 -4.30 6.25
C ILE A 22 -2.06 -4.03 6.29
N THR A 23 -1.49 -3.48 5.22
CA THR A 23 -0.07 -3.08 5.18
C THR A 23 0.26 -2.09 6.28
N PHE A 24 -0.54 -1.02 6.46
CA PHE A 24 -0.35 -0.06 7.55
C PHE A 24 -0.35 -0.75 8.91
N LYS A 25 -1.35 -1.60 9.18
CA LYS A 25 -1.44 -2.30 10.46
C LYS A 25 -0.21 -3.19 10.72
N ALA A 26 0.25 -3.91 9.70
CA ALA A 26 1.44 -4.75 9.82
C ALA A 26 2.71 -3.91 10.09
N LEU A 27 2.88 -2.75 9.41
CA LEU A 27 4.02 -1.87 9.66
C LEU A 27 4.02 -1.22 11.05
N HIS A 28 2.84 -0.97 11.61
CA HIS A 28 2.69 -0.36 12.95
C HIS A 28 2.53 -1.40 14.08
N GLY A 29 2.78 -2.68 13.83
CA GLY A 29 2.68 -3.74 14.86
C GLY A 29 1.26 -4.02 15.35
N LEU A 30 0.23 -3.55 14.63
CA LEU A 30 -1.19 -3.77 14.93
C LEU A 30 -1.75 -4.99 14.18
N GLY A 31 -0.93 -5.63 13.36
CA GLY A 31 -1.28 -6.82 12.58
C GLY A 31 -0.61 -8.09 13.13
N PRO A 32 -1.02 -9.27 12.66
CA PRO A 32 -0.33 -10.52 12.96
C PRO A 32 1.14 -10.50 12.53
N GLU A 33 2.03 -11.05 13.36
CA GLU A 33 3.48 -11.09 13.13
C GLU A 33 3.84 -11.68 11.76
N TYR A 34 3.15 -12.74 11.35
CA TYR A 34 3.41 -13.40 10.06
C TYR A 34 3.20 -12.48 8.84
N LEU A 35 2.41 -11.39 8.97
CA LEU A 35 2.26 -10.39 7.91
C LEU A 35 3.38 -9.36 7.93
N CYS A 36 3.83 -8.99 9.13
CA CYS A 36 4.98 -8.10 9.33
C CYS A 36 6.23 -8.70 8.70
N ASP A 37 6.50 -9.98 8.95
CA ASP A 37 7.65 -10.72 8.41
C ASP A 37 7.68 -10.78 6.88
N ARG A 38 6.50 -10.67 6.24
CA ARG A 38 6.35 -10.69 4.78
C ARG A 38 6.57 -9.31 4.16
N LEU A 39 6.52 -8.25 4.95
CA LEU A 39 6.78 -6.87 4.51
C LEU A 39 8.21 -6.50 4.88
N LEU A 40 9.15 -6.93 4.04
CA LEU A 40 10.57 -6.62 4.26
C LEU A 40 10.81 -5.11 4.10
N PRO A 41 11.35 -4.41 5.12
CA PRO A 41 11.84 -3.06 4.95
C PRO A 41 12.92 -3.04 3.86
N HIS A 42 13.02 -1.92 3.14
CA HIS A 42 14.03 -1.78 2.10
C HIS A 42 15.44 -1.69 2.72
N THR A 43 16.06 -2.84 2.99
CA THR A 43 17.47 -2.92 3.36
C THR A 43 18.32 -2.84 2.10
N SER A 44 18.59 -1.63 1.62
CA SER A 44 19.75 -1.40 0.77
C SER A 44 20.98 -1.28 1.66
N GLN A 45 22.06 -2.01 1.34
CA GLN A 45 23.40 -1.87 1.94
C GLN A 45 24.05 -0.50 1.67
N GLN A 46 23.28 0.48 1.19
CA GLN A 46 23.72 1.84 0.89
C GLN A 46 22.62 2.82 1.32
N PRO A 47 22.97 3.97 1.94
CA PRO A 47 22.02 4.96 2.42
C PRO A 47 21.52 5.80 1.24
N ILE A 48 20.61 5.24 0.47
CA ILE A 48 19.94 5.96 -0.62
C ILE A 48 18.63 6.55 -0.08
N ARG A 49 18.22 7.69 -0.67
CA ARG A 49 17.03 8.50 -0.31
C ARG A 49 15.72 7.70 -0.09
N SER A 50 15.62 6.46 -0.57
CA SER A 50 14.47 5.56 -0.41
C SER A 50 14.17 5.18 1.03
N HIS A 51 15.19 5.03 1.89
CA HIS A 51 15.01 4.67 3.31
C HIS A 51 14.29 5.78 4.10
N ARG A 52 14.60 7.05 3.79
CA ARG A 52 13.97 8.22 4.42
C ARG A 52 12.51 8.41 4.05
N LEU A 53 12.03 7.73 3.01
CA LEU A 53 10.67 7.90 2.49
C LEU A 53 9.70 6.82 2.98
N GLY A 54 10.12 5.80 3.73
CA GLY A 54 9.21 4.72 4.18
C GLY A 54 8.72 3.83 3.04
N LEU A 55 9.60 3.50 2.09
CA LEU A 55 9.32 2.60 0.97
C LEU A 55 9.58 1.14 1.36
N LEU A 56 8.74 0.22 0.88
CA LEU A 56 8.88 -1.22 1.10
C LEU A 56 9.64 -1.89 -0.04
N ARG A 57 10.35 -2.98 0.26
CA ARG A 57 11.03 -3.77 -0.77
C ARG A 57 10.00 -4.55 -1.59
N VAL A 58 9.98 -4.32 -2.89
CA VAL A 58 9.24 -5.15 -3.84
C VAL A 58 10.16 -6.27 -4.33
N PRO A 59 9.78 -7.56 -4.23
CA PRO A 59 10.57 -8.66 -4.79
C PRO A 59 10.79 -8.48 -6.30
N SER A 60 11.97 -8.87 -6.80
CA SER A 60 12.33 -8.63 -8.20
C SER A 60 11.50 -9.49 -9.17
N ALA A 61 11.38 -9.06 -10.43
CA ALA A 61 10.69 -9.81 -11.47
C ALA A 61 11.25 -11.23 -11.68
N ARG A 62 12.50 -11.52 -11.27
CA ARG A 62 13.09 -12.87 -11.29
C ARG A 62 12.62 -13.72 -10.11
N GLN A 63 12.44 -13.11 -8.93
CA GLN A 63 11.86 -13.75 -7.75
C GLN A 63 10.35 -14.00 -7.91
N CYS A 64 9.66 -13.10 -8.63
CA CYS A 64 8.25 -13.24 -8.98
C CYS A 64 7.99 -14.24 -10.13
N ARG A 65 8.96 -14.45 -11.03
CA ARG A 65 8.83 -15.33 -12.22
C ARG A 65 8.73 -16.82 -11.90
N LEU A 66 9.17 -17.27 -10.73
CA LEU A 66 9.25 -18.70 -10.41
C LEU A 66 7.91 -19.38 -10.04
N ALA A 67 6.76 -18.69 -10.06
CA ALA A 67 5.45 -19.35 -10.12
C ALA A 67 4.33 -18.33 -10.40
N GLY A 68 3.59 -18.49 -11.50
CA GLY A 68 2.44 -17.70 -11.95
C GLY A 68 1.84 -16.65 -10.97
N PRO A 69 0.77 -16.95 -10.21
CA PRO A 69 -0.03 -15.98 -9.44
C PRO A 69 0.69 -15.19 -8.33
N ARG A 70 2.02 -15.35 -8.13
CA ARG A 70 2.80 -14.64 -7.09
C ARG A 70 2.83 -13.12 -7.26
N GLY A 71 2.58 -12.58 -8.46
CA GLY A 71 2.42 -11.13 -8.65
C GLY A 71 1.27 -10.51 -7.84
N ARG A 72 0.25 -11.31 -7.49
CA ARG A 72 -0.89 -10.90 -6.64
C ARG A 72 -0.72 -11.28 -5.17
N ALA A 73 0.38 -11.95 -4.80
CA ALA A 73 0.65 -12.31 -3.42
C ALA A 73 0.82 -11.05 -2.56
N PHE A 74 0.43 -11.12 -1.29
CA PHE A 74 0.53 -9.99 -0.37
C PHE A 74 1.96 -9.43 -0.29
N SER A 75 2.97 -10.30 -0.24
CA SER A 75 4.39 -9.93 -0.21
C SER A 75 4.91 -9.19 -1.45
N VAL A 76 4.12 -9.13 -2.53
CA VAL A 76 4.46 -8.42 -3.78
C VAL A 76 3.49 -7.26 -4.02
N GLY A 77 2.19 -7.53 -3.93
CA GLY A 77 1.14 -6.53 -4.18
C GLY A 77 1.10 -5.43 -3.12
N ALA A 78 1.24 -5.79 -1.84
CA ALA A 78 1.21 -4.81 -0.75
C ALA A 78 2.36 -3.78 -0.84
N PRO A 79 3.64 -4.17 -0.99
CA PRO A 79 4.71 -3.18 -1.15
C PRO A 79 4.61 -2.38 -2.45
N THR A 80 4.10 -2.99 -3.53
CA THR A 80 3.90 -2.29 -4.81
C THR A 80 2.87 -1.16 -4.66
N LEU A 81 1.70 -1.46 -4.09
CA LEU A 81 0.65 -0.47 -3.85
C LEU A 81 1.10 0.58 -2.82
N TRP A 82 1.79 0.16 -1.76
CA TRP A 82 2.28 1.06 -0.73
C TRP A 82 3.24 2.10 -1.32
N ASN A 83 4.18 1.68 -2.17
CA ASN A 83 5.15 2.57 -2.77
C ASN A 83 4.56 3.57 -3.79
N GLN A 84 3.36 3.32 -4.30
CA GLN A 84 2.63 4.27 -5.15
C GLN A 84 1.96 5.40 -4.35
N LEU A 85 1.88 5.27 -3.02
CA LEU A 85 1.28 6.29 -2.18
C LEU A 85 2.16 7.54 -2.05
N PRO A 86 1.57 8.74 -2.09
CA PRO A 86 2.24 9.96 -1.70
C PRO A 86 2.86 9.85 -0.29
N PRO A 87 4.02 10.47 -0.05
CA PRO A 87 4.71 10.39 1.24
C PRO A 87 3.83 10.90 2.38
N GLU A 88 3.00 11.91 2.15
CA GLU A 88 2.11 12.51 3.16
C GLU A 88 1.11 11.50 3.73
N ILE A 89 0.68 10.53 2.92
CA ILE A 89 -0.24 9.48 3.35
C ILE A 89 0.52 8.41 4.14
N ARG A 90 1.74 8.07 3.71
CA ARG A 90 2.57 7.03 4.34
C ARG A 90 3.12 7.43 5.70
N THR A 91 3.35 8.71 5.93
CA THR A 91 3.87 9.25 7.20
C THR A 91 2.78 9.56 8.22
N THR A 92 1.52 9.22 7.93
CA THR A 92 0.42 9.48 8.88
C THR A 92 0.61 8.70 10.19
N PRO A 93 0.41 9.33 11.36
CA PRO A 93 0.75 8.72 12.64
C PRO A 93 -0.31 7.73 13.14
N THR A 94 -1.54 7.79 12.63
CA THR A 94 -2.66 6.98 13.12
C THR A 94 -3.40 6.28 11.99
N LEU A 95 -3.95 5.10 12.30
CA LEU A 95 -4.77 4.32 11.37
C LEU A 95 -6.00 5.10 10.88
N LEU A 96 -6.59 5.94 11.73
CA LEU A 96 -7.75 6.74 11.38
C LEU A 96 -7.36 7.83 10.35
N ALA A 97 -6.26 8.55 10.60
CA ALA A 97 -5.74 9.54 9.67
C ALA A 97 -5.37 8.90 8.32
N PHE A 98 -4.68 7.76 8.37
CA PHE A 98 -4.34 6.98 7.19
C PHE A 98 -5.58 6.60 6.36
N ARG A 99 -6.60 6.00 6.99
CA ARG A 99 -7.84 5.59 6.30
C ARG A 99 -8.56 6.76 5.63
N ARG A 100 -8.60 7.93 6.30
CA ARG A 100 -9.23 9.13 5.74
C ARG A 100 -8.44 9.64 4.53
N ALA A 101 -7.13 9.84 4.68
CA ALA A 101 -6.25 10.32 3.61
C ALA A 101 -6.25 9.36 2.40
N LEU A 102 -6.18 8.05 2.65
CA LEU A 102 -6.20 7.03 1.61
C LEU A 102 -7.54 7.00 0.86
N LYS A 103 -8.67 7.09 1.56
CA LYS A 103 -9.99 7.14 0.91
C LYS A 103 -10.09 8.35 -0.01
N THR A 104 -9.64 9.51 0.45
CA THR A 104 -9.62 10.75 -0.35
C THR A 104 -8.73 10.58 -1.59
N TRP A 105 -7.51 10.07 -1.42
CA TRP A 105 -6.57 9.88 -2.54
C TRP A 105 -7.10 8.91 -3.60
N LEU A 106 -7.62 7.75 -3.20
CA LEU A 106 -8.22 6.79 -4.12
C LEU A 106 -9.47 7.36 -4.80
N PHE A 107 -10.26 8.18 -4.10
CA PHE A 107 -11.44 8.81 -4.69
C PHE A 107 -11.05 9.83 -5.75
N ARG A 108 -10.00 10.63 -5.50
CA ARG A 108 -9.42 11.54 -6.50
C ARG A 108 -8.91 10.77 -7.72
N GLN A 109 -8.22 9.65 -7.51
CA GLN A 109 -7.73 8.80 -8.60
C GLN A 109 -8.87 8.19 -9.43
N ALA A 110 -10.00 7.85 -8.81
CA ALA A 110 -11.15 7.26 -9.49
C ALA A 110 -11.92 8.27 -10.37
N TRP A 111 -11.98 9.53 -9.94
CA TRP A 111 -12.87 10.54 -10.52
C TRP A 111 -12.16 11.79 -11.06
N GLY A 112 -10.82 11.84 -11.00
CA GLY A 112 -10.00 12.92 -11.56
C GLY A 112 -10.16 14.28 -10.87
N ILE A 113 -10.57 14.30 -9.61
CA ILE A 113 -10.79 15.54 -8.86
C ILE A 113 -9.44 15.96 -8.25
N CYS A 114 -8.86 17.05 -8.76
CA CYS A 114 -7.73 17.75 -8.12
C CYS A 114 -8.20 18.44 -6.83
#